data_AF-A0AAN9A577-F1
#
_entry.id   AF-A0AAN9A577-F1
#
_cell.length_a   1.000
_cell.length_b   1.000
_cell.length_c   1.000
_cell.angle_alpha   90.00
_cell.angle_beta   90.00
_cell.angle_gamma   90.00
#
_symmetry.space_group_name_H-M   'P 1'
#
loop_
_entity.id
_entity.type
_entity.pdbx_description
1 polymer ?
#
loop_
_entity_poly.entity_id
_entity_poly.type
_entity_poly.pdbx_seq_one_letter_code
_entity_poly.pdbx_strand_id
1 'polypeptide(L)'
;MAVPEHLTKIFKYVDDNKTRFIDVLREAVAIKSVSAWSESRPEIKKQMEWAKSKLEALGAKCELHEIGQQTLPNGSKIPLPPVLLGQLGTDPKKKTLCVYGHLDVQPALK
;
A
#
# COMPACT_ATOMS: atom_id res chain seq x y z
N MET A 1 -32.88 9.29 4.86
CA MET A 1 -32.67 9.25 3.39
C MET A 1 -32.32 7.82 3.02
N ALA A 2 -32.87 7.29 1.93
CA ALA A 2 -32.53 5.94 1.45
C ALA A 2 -31.11 5.89 0.88
N VAL A 3 -30.43 4.77 1.03
CA VAL A 3 -29.10 4.55 0.44
C VAL A 3 -29.24 4.48 -1.09
N PRO A 4 -28.45 5.24 -1.87
CA PRO A 4 -28.45 5.16 -3.33
C PRO A 4 -28.21 3.74 -3.85
N GLU A 5 -28.93 3.33 -4.90
CA GLU A 5 -28.89 1.96 -5.44
C GLU A 5 -27.47 1.47 -5.79
N HIS A 6 -26.64 2.34 -6.37
CA HIS A 6 -25.26 1.99 -6.72
C HIS A 6 -24.40 1.68 -5.49
N LEU A 7 -24.64 2.33 -4.35
CA LEU A 7 -23.95 2.03 -3.09
C LEU A 7 -24.42 0.69 -2.51
N THR A 8 -25.71 0.37 -2.61
CA THR A 8 -26.23 -0.95 -2.21
C THR A 8 -25.56 -2.09 -2.97
N LYS A 9 -25.35 -1.92 -4.29
CA LYS A 9 -24.61 -2.89 -5.11
C LYS A 9 -23.14 -3.02 -4.67
N ILE A 10 -22.48 -1.91 -4.35
CA ILE A 10 -21.09 -1.91 -3.87
C ILE A 10 -21.00 -2.62 -2.51
N PHE A 11 -21.87 -2.31 -1.55
CA PHE A 11 -21.86 -2.95 -0.23
C PHE A 11 -22.06 -4.46 -0.35
N LYS A 12 -23.04 -4.89 -1.15
CA LYS A 12 -23.23 -6.32 -1.43
C LYS A 12 -21.99 -6.97 -2.03
N TYR A 13 -21.35 -6.33 -3.01
CA TYR A 13 -20.12 -6.87 -3.60
C TYR A 13 -19.01 -7.00 -2.55
N VAL A 14 -18.88 -6.02 -1.64
CA VAL A 14 -17.88 -6.06 -0.57
C VAL A 14 -18.13 -7.26 0.36
N ASP A 15 -19.39 -7.43 0.79
CA ASP A 15 -19.79 -8.54 1.67
C ASP A 15 -19.57 -9.90 1.00
N ASP A 16 -19.99 -10.06 -0.25
CA ASP A 16 -19.85 -11.30 -1.01
C ASP A 16 -18.37 -11.67 -1.26
N ASN A 17 -17.46 -10.70 -1.24
CA ASN A 17 -16.03 -10.89 -1.50
C ASN A 17 -15.16 -10.84 -0.23
N LYS A 18 -15.76 -10.84 0.96
CA LYS A 18 -15.06 -10.68 2.25
C LYS A 18 -13.86 -11.61 2.40
N THR A 19 -14.01 -12.89 2.07
CA THR A 19 -12.93 -13.88 2.17
C THR A 19 -11.72 -13.47 1.32
N ARG A 20 -11.95 -13.03 0.08
CA ARG A 20 -10.89 -12.54 -0.81
C ARG A 20 -10.14 -11.36 -0.22
N PHE A 21 -10.84 -10.41 0.40
CA PHE A 21 -10.18 -9.25 1.03
C PHE A 21 -9.38 -9.63 2.27
N ILE A 22 -9.87 -10.59 3.05
CA ILE A 22 -9.11 -11.16 4.18
C ILE A 22 -7.85 -11.85 3.67
N ASP A 23 -7.91 -12.57 2.55
CA ASP A 23 -6.76 -13.23 1.95
C ASP A 23 -5.71 -12.22 1.46
N VAL A 24 -6.16 -11.13 0.82
CA VAL A 24 -5.28 -10.02 0.42
C VAL A 24 -4.61 -9.37 1.63
N LEU A 25 -5.34 -9.18 2.73
CA LEU A 25 -4.76 -8.67 3.98
C LEU A 25 -3.75 -9.65 4.56
N ARG A 26 -4.04 -10.96 4.52
CA ARG A 26 -3.11 -12.00 4.99
C ARG A 26 -1.81 -12.00 4.19
N GLU A 27 -1.88 -11.86 2.87
CA GLU A 27 -0.70 -11.70 2.01
C GLU A 27 0.15 -10.49 2.41
N ALA A 28 -0.50 -9.33 2.60
CA ALA A 28 0.20 -8.10 2.99
C ALA A 28 0.87 -8.22 4.37
N VAL A 29 0.16 -8.77 5.37
CA VAL A 29 0.66 -8.93 6.74
C VAL A 29 1.81 -9.94 6.83
N ALA A 30 1.86 -10.93 5.92
CA ALA A 30 2.95 -11.88 5.88
C ALA A 30 4.31 -11.27 5.50
N ILE A 31 4.31 -10.08 4.88
CA ILE A 31 5.53 -9.33 4.53
C ILE A 31 5.95 -8.50 5.74
N LYS A 32 7.12 -8.80 6.31
CA LYS A 32 7.61 -8.19 7.56
C LYS A 32 8.27 -6.83 7.30
N SER A 33 7.49 -5.86 6.86
CA SER A 33 7.94 -4.50 6.52
C SER A 33 8.23 -3.63 7.77
N VAL A 34 9.07 -4.11 8.68
CA VAL A 34 9.37 -3.41 9.94
C VAL A 34 10.38 -2.28 9.71
N SER A 35 9.95 -1.01 9.79
CA SER A 35 10.83 0.14 9.50
C SER A 35 11.87 0.43 10.58
N ALA A 36 11.60 0.03 11.82
CA ALA A 36 12.52 0.16 12.94
C ALA A 36 13.75 -0.77 12.84
N TRP A 37 13.69 -1.81 12.00
CA TRP A 37 14.76 -2.80 11.80
C TRP A 37 15.45 -2.54 10.47
N SER A 38 16.72 -2.12 10.50
CA SER A 38 17.47 -1.78 9.30
C SER A 38 17.63 -2.98 8.35
N GLU A 39 17.73 -4.19 8.91
CA GLU A 39 17.78 -5.46 8.19
C GLU A 39 16.48 -5.79 7.44
N SER A 40 15.34 -5.19 7.83
CA SER A 40 14.04 -5.40 7.18
C SER A 40 13.82 -4.51 5.96
N ARG A 41 14.80 -3.66 5.59
CA ARG A 41 14.70 -2.77 4.42
C ARG A 41 14.32 -3.50 3.11
N PRO A 42 14.85 -4.69 2.79
CA PRO A 42 14.43 -5.46 1.63
C PRO A 42 12.95 -5.88 1.68
N GLU A 43 12.43 -6.25 2.86
CA GLU A 43 11.01 -6.62 3.01
C GLU A 43 10.08 -5.41 2.86
N ILE A 44 10.51 -4.21 3.28
CA ILE A 44 9.74 -2.99 3.01
C ILE A 44 9.68 -2.73 1.50
N LYS A 45 10.80 -2.87 0.78
CA LYS A 45 10.81 -2.71 -0.69
C LYS A 45 9.88 -3.73 -1.36
N LYS A 46 9.91 -4.99 -0.92
CA LYS A 46 8.99 -6.04 -1.37
C LYS A 46 7.52 -5.68 -1.10
N GLN A 47 7.21 -5.09 0.05
CA GLN A 47 5.87 -4.62 0.37
C GLN A 47 5.41 -3.51 -0.58
N MET A 48 6.30 -2.57 -0.91
CA MET A 48 6.00 -1.49 -1.85
C MET A 48 5.78 -2.01 -3.28
N GLU A 49 6.58 -2.98 -3.72
CA GLU A 49 6.43 -3.66 -5.02
C GLU A 49 5.14 -4.50 -5.07
N TRP A 50 4.80 -5.21 -4.00
CA TRP A 50 3.54 -5.94 -3.87
C TRP A 50 2.35 -4.98 -3.99
N ALA A 51 2.35 -3.87 -3.25
CA ALA A 51 1.27 -2.88 -3.32
C ALA A 51 1.15 -2.25 -4.71
N LYS A 52 2.29 -1.91 -5.34
CA LYS A 52 2.34 -1.45 -6.73
C LYS A 52 1.63 -2.45 -7.66
N SER A 53 1.96 -3.73 -7.58
CA SER A 53 1.38 -4.77 -8.44
C SER A 53 -0.14 -4.89 -8.25
N LYS A 54 -0.66 -4.78 -7.02
CA LYS A 54 -2.10 -4.81 -6.74
C LYS A 54 -2.82 -3.60 -7.32
N LEU A 55 -2.22 -2.40 -7.26
CA LEU A 55 -2.79 -1.19 -7.85
C LEU A 55 -2.77 -1.23 -9.38
N GLU A 56 -1.67 -1.69 -9.99
CA GLU A 56 -1.56 -1.85 -11.44
C GLU A 56 -2.57 -2.86 -11.99
N ALA A 57 -2.84 -3.95 -11.25
CA ALA A 57 -3.89 -4.91 -11.61
C ALA A 57 -5.31 -4.30 -11.60
N LEU A 58 -5.52 -3.17 -10.90
CA LEU A 58 -6.77 -2.40 -10.92
C LEU A 58 -6.77 -1.29 -11.99
N GLY A 59 -5.71 -1.18 -12.79
CA GLY A 59 -5.56 -0.20 -13.87
C GLY A 59 -4.92 1.12 -13.46
N ALA A 60 -4.33 1.20 -12.26
CA ALA A 60 -3.60 2.39 -11.85
C ALA A 60 -2.22 2.45 -12.52
N LYS A 61 -1.76 3.65 -12.87
CA LYS A 61 -0.36 3.90 -13.25
C LYS A 61 0.43 4.17 -11.99
N CYS A 62 1.49 3.41 -11.74
CA CYS A 62 2.22 3.44 -10.47
C CYS A 62 3.74 3.59 -10.66
N GLU A 63 4.35 4.40 -9.81
CA GLU A 63 5.78 4.67 -9.78
C GLU A 63 6.33 4.56 -8.36
N LEU A 64 7.46 3.87 -8.21
CA LEU A 64 8.23 3.83 -6.96
C LEU A 64 9.32 4.90 -7.05
N HIS A 65 9.24 5.90 -6.18
CA HIS A 65 10.20 7.00 -6.12
C HIS A 65 11.23 6.75 -5.02
N GLU A 66 12.50 6.70 -5.40
CA GLU A 66 13.62 6.66 -4.46
C GLU A 66 13.81 8.04 -3.81
N ILE A 67 13.73 8.10 -2.47
CA ILE A 67 13.72 9.37 -1.72
C ILE A 67 15.03 9.63 -0.94
N GLY A 68 16.09 8.90 -1.27
CA GLY A 68 17.44 9.12 -0.72
C GLY A 68 17.87 8.08 0.32
N GLN A 69 18.66 8.50 1.29
CA GLN A 69 19.31 7.61 2.27
C GLN A 69 19.00 8.04 3.71
N GLN A 70 18.96 7.07 4.60
CA GLN A 70 18.84 7.22 6.05
C GLN A 70 20.20 6.98 6.69
N THR A 71 20.65 7.92 7.52
CA THR A 71 21.81 7.73 8.40
C THR A 71 21.36 7.05 9.69
N LEU A 72 21.96 5.90 10.00
CA LEU A 72 21.72 5.15 11.23
C LEU A 72 22.52 5.74 12.40
N PRO A 73 22.18 5.42 13.67
CA PRO A 73 22.90 5.92 14.84
C PRO A 73 24.40 5.60 14.87
N ASN A 74 24.83 4.52 14.21
CA ASN A 74 26.23 4.14 14.06
C ASN A 74 26.96 4.86 12.91
N GLY A 75 26.31 5.85 12.26
CA GLY A 75 26.86 6.61 11.14
C GLY A 75 26.76 5.94 9.77
N SER A 76 26.40 4.66 9.70
CA SER A 76 26.18 3.97 8.41
C SER A 76 24.94 4.51 7.68
N LYS A 77 24.93 4.42 6.35
CA LYS A 77 23.82 4.89 5.51
C LYS A 77 23.15 3.73 4.80
N ILE A 78 21.82 3.71 4.82
CA ILE A 78 20.98 2.74 4.11
C ILE A 78 19.96 3.48 3.23
N PRO A 79 19.51 2.92 2.10
CA PRO A 79 18.46 3.56 1.29
C PRO A 79 17.16 3.67 2.09
N LEU A 80 16.46 4.81 2.00
CA LEU A 80 15.08 4.94 2.48
C LEU A 80 14.16 4.00 1.67
N PRO A 81 13.03 3.53 2.23
CA PRO A 81 12.05 2.84 1.41
C PRO A 81 11.51 3.79 0.33
N PRO A 82 11.21 3.29 -0.88
CA PRO A 82 10.64 4.13 -1.91
C PRO A 82 9.23 4.58 -1.53
N VAL A 83 8.79 5.70 -2.09
CA VAL A 83 7.39 6.15 -2.00
C VAL A 83 6.63 5.66 -3.22
N LEU A 84 5.47 5.03 -3.00
CA LEU A 84 4.58 4.60 -4.08
C LEU A 84 3.62 5.74 -4.44
N LEU A 85 3.74 6.23 -5.66
CA LEU A 85 2.78 7.15 -6.26
C LEU A 85 1.92 6.38 -7.27
N GLY A 86 0.61 6.37 -7.07
CA GLY A 86 -0.34 5.68 -7.93
C GLY A 86 -1.45 6.64 -8.39
N GLN A 87 -1.79 6.59 -9.67
CA GLN A 87 -2.90 7.35 -10.25
C GLN A 87 -3.87 6.42 -10.98
N LEU A 88 -5.15 6.44 -10.58
CA LEU A 88 -6.22 5.69 -11.22
C LEU A 88 -7.22 6.65 -11.88
N GLY A 89 -7.19 6.71 -13.22
CA GLY A 89 -8.02 7.60 -14.01
C GLY A 89 -7.46 9.03 -14.13
N THR A 90 -7.83 9.72 -15.21
CA THR A 90 -7.36 11.07 -15.57
C THR A 90 -8.48 11.94 -16.14
N ASP A 91 -9.74 11.66 -15.78
CA ASP A 91 -10.91 12.35 -16.33
C ASP A 91 -11.03 13.77 -15.76
N PRO A 92 -10.88 14.84 -16.58
CA PRO A 92 -10.93 16.22 -16.10
C PRO A 92 -12.32 16.65 -15.61
N LYS A 93 -13.37 15.86 -15.88
CA LYS A 93 -14.74 16.12 -15.39
C LYS A 93 -14.98 15.54 -14.00
N LYS A 94 -14.10 14.68 -13.51
CA LYS A 94 -14.20 14.07 -12.18
C LYS A 94 -13.29 14.80 -11.19
N LYS A 95 -13.66 14.73 -9.91
CA LYS A 95 -12.79 15.21 -8.84
C LYS A 95 -11.62 14.25 -8.66
N THR A 96 -10.45 14.80 -8.37
CA THR A 96 -9.26 14.03 -7.97
C THR A 96 -9.20 13.93 -6.45
N LEU A 97 -9.06 12.72 -5.92
CA LEU A 97 -8.85 12.46 -4.49
C LEU A 97 -7.44 11.88 -4.29
N CYS A 98 -6.69 12.44 -3.34
CA CYS A 98 -5.44 11.85 -2.88
C CYS A 98 -5.72 11.01 -1.63
N VAL A 99 -5.28 9.75 -1.64
CA VAL A 99 -5.36 8.83 -0.50
C VAL A 99 -3.94 8.55 -0.02
N TYR A 100 -3.66 8.86 1.24
CA TYR A 100 -2.36 8.61 1.88
C TYR A 100 -2.45 7.45 2.87
N GLY A 101 -1.41 6.64 2.91
CA GLY A 101 -1.21 5.57 3.88
C GLY A 101 0.26 5.18 3.95
N HIS A 102 0.59 4.32 4.91
CA HIS A 102 1.93 3.74 5.07
C HIS A 102 1.84 2.21 5.07
N LEU A 103 2.92 1.55 4.66
CA LEU A 103 2.98 0.09 4.52
C LEU A 103 4.09 -0.55 5.37
N ASP A 104 4.86 0.26 6.08
CA ASP A 104 5.73 -0.21 7.14
C ASP A 104 4.95 -0.40 8.44
N VAL A 105 5.49 -1.26 9.30
CA VAL A 105 4.85 -1.65 10.56
C VAL A 105 5.83 -1.58 11.73
N GLN A 106 5.27 -1.59 12.93
CA GLN A 106 6.04 -1.73 14.16
C GLN A 106 6.59 -3.15 14.30
N PRO A 107 7.71 -3.33 15.03
CA PRO A 107 8.13 -4.64 15.51
C PRO A 107 7.00 -5.36 16.27
N ALA A 108 6.88 -6.67 16.05
CA ALA A 108 6.01 -7.52 16.85
C ALA A 108 6.82 -8.73 17.35
N LEU A 109 6.88 -8.86 18.68
CA LEU A 109 7.45 -10.03 19.35
C LEU A 109 6.32 -11.00 19.70
N LYS A 110 6.65 -12.29 19.81
CA LYS A 110 5.71 -13.31 20.28
C LYS A 110 5.45 -13.15 21.78
#